data_AF-A0A1F7YGT8-F1
#
_entry.id   AF-A0A1F7YGT8-F1
#
_cell.length_a   1.000
_cell.length_b   1.000
_cell.length_c   1.000
_cell.angle_alpha   90.00
_cell.angle_beta   90.00
_cell.angle_gamma   90.00
#
_symmetry.space_group_name_H-M   'P 1'
#
loop_
_entity.id
_entity.type
_entity.pdbx_description
1 polymer ?
#
loop_
_entity_poly.entity_id
_entity_poly.type
_entity_poly.pdbx_seq_one_letter_code
_entity_poly.pdbx_strand_id
1 'polypeptide(L)'
;MDNRKKLIQLIEELKLPITPEEVTENLEGLSDEEVTKLVEIYETVKKYQDELAQTAKDADPKKYAEIEAKYERDLAKLDEDYSMDLEALQEKKDHEMDLIEEQTRRRLGDLLYKQQVEYTELDDEHKKIYSTLTSALTKSQ
;
A
#
# COMPACT_ATOMS: atom_id res chain seq x y z
N MET A 1 16.72 -15.99 21.74
CA MET A 1 15.75 -15.22 20.92
C MET A 1 15.31 -14.03 21.74
N ASP A 2 15.12 -12.88 21.11
CA ASP A 2 14.50 -11.70 21.72
C ASP A 2 13.03 -12.04 22.09
N ASN A 3 12.63 -11.78 23.34
CA ASN A 3 11.29 -12.10 23.83
C ASN A 3 10.19 -11.38 23.02
N ARG A 4 10.50 -10.20 22.47
CA ARG A 4 9.57 -9.47 21.59
C ARG A 4 9.33 -10.22 20.29
N LYS A 5 10.40 -10.70 19.64
CA LYS A 5 10.30 -11.53 18.42
C LYS A 5 9.57 -12.85 18.69
N LYS A 6 9.83 -13.46 19.85
CA LYS A 6 9.16 -14.69 20.27
C LYS A 6 7.66 -14.48 20.49
N LEU A 7 7.26 -13.35 21.08
CA LEU A 7 5.85 -13.04 21.28
C LEU A 7 5.11 -12.81 19.95
N ILE A 8 5.74 -12.11 19.00
CA ILE A 8 5.18 -11.92 17.65
C ILE A 8 4.95 -13.28 16.98
N GLN A 9 5.95 -14.18 17.02
CA GLN A 9 5.79 -15.53 16.47
C GLN A 9 4.65 -16.33 17.14
N LEU A 10 4.52 -16.26 18.47
CA LEU A 10 3.44 -16.95 19.17
C LEU A 10 2.05 -16.42 18.77
N ILE A 11 1.92 -15.11 18.55
CA ILE A 11 0.66 -14.50 18.13
C ILE A 11 0.29 -14.92 16.70
N GLU A 12 1.27 -14.98 15.79
CA GLU A 12 1.09 -15.50 14.44
C GLU A 12 0.65 -16.97 14.43
N GLU A 13 1.31 -17.82 15.23
CA GLU A 13 0.97 -19.25 15.33
C GLU A 13 -0.43 -19.50 15.91
N LEU A 14 -0.85 -18.66 16.87
CA LEU A 14 -2.19 -18.72 17.46
C LEU A 14 -3.28 -18.14 16.54
N LYS A 15 -2.90 -17.58 15.39
CA LYS A 15 -3.80 -16.98 14.39
C LYS A 15 -4.80 -15.99 15.01
N LEU A 16 -4.32 -15.18 15.95
CA LEU A 16 -5.15 -14.12 16.54
C LEU A 16 -5.43 -13.03 15.49
N PRO A 17 -6.60 -12.38 15.53
CA PRO A 17 -6.97 -11.34 14.58
C PRO A 17 -6.28 -10.01 14.92
N ILE A 18 -4.94 -10.02 14.97
CA ILE A 18 -4.08 -8.86 15.21
C ILE A 18 -2.90 -8.96 14.24
N THR A 19 -2.59 -7.87 13.56
CA THR A 19 -1.47 -7.82 12.60
C THR A 19 -0.11 -7.77 13.31
N PRO A 20 0.97 -8.30 12.70
CA PRO A 20 2.32 -8.20 13.26
C PRO A 20 2.77 -6.76 13.53
N GLU A 21 2.33 -5.81 12.70
CA GLU A 21 2.58 -4.38 12.88
C GLU A 21 1.90 -3.84 14.14
N GLU A 22 0.62 -4.14 14.35
CA GLU A 22 -0.12 -3.76 15.57
C GLU A 22 0.49 -4.40 16.82
N VAL A 23 0.94 -5.65 16.74
CA VAL A 23 1.65 -6.31 17.85
C VAL A 23 2.95 -5.56 18.16
N THR A 24 3.71 -5.18 17.14
CA THR A 24 4.98 -4.49 17.30
C THR A 24 4.78 -3.12 17.96
N GLU A 25 3.81 -2.34 17.49
CA GLU A 25 3.45 -1.04 18.08
C GLU A 25 3.02 -1.17 19.55
N ASN A 26 2.16 -2.15 19.85
CA ASN A 26 1.74 -2.43 21.23
C ASN A 26 2.89 -2.86 22.15
N LEU A 27 3.94 -3.48 21.58
CA LEU A 27 5.11 -3.91 22.34
C LEU A 27 6.06 -2.75 22.66
N GLU A 28 6.15 -1.70 21.84
CA GLU A 28 7.08 -0.58 22.04
C GLU A 28 6.91 0.11 23.40
N GLY A 29 5.69 0.15 23.93
CA GLY A 29 5.37 0.75 25.23
C GLY A 29 5.60 -0.14 26.46
N LEU A 30 5.94 -1.42 26.27
CA LEU A 30 6.07 -2.39 27.36
C LEU A 30 7.51 -2.55 27.84
N SER A 31 7.68 -2.79 29.14
CA SER A 31 8.97 -3.19 29.72
C SER A 31 9.33 -4.64 29.38
N ASP A 32 10.62 -4.99 29.45
CA ASP A 32 11.07 -6.35 29.15
C ASP A 32 10.48 -7.40 30.11
N GLU A 33 10.19 -7.04 31.36
CA GLU A 33 9.50 -7.90 32.32
C GLU A 33 8.05 -8.17 31.91
N GLU A 34 7.33 -7.17 31.40
CA GLU A 34 5.96 -7.32 30.89
C GLU A 34 5.94 -8.18 29.64
N VAL A 35 6.86 -7.96 28.70
CA VAL A 35 7.00 -8.79 27.50
C VAL A 35 7.29 -10.24 27.87
N THR A 36 8.14 -10.48 28.86
CA THR A 36 8.47 -11.84 29.32
C THR A 36 7.24 -12.55 29.90
N LYS A 37 6.44 -11.87 30.73
CA LYS A 37 5.18 -12.42 31.26
C LYS A 37 4.18 -12.72 30.15
N LEU A 38 4.08 -11.85 29.15
CA LEU A 38 3.23 -12.10 27.99
C LEU A 38 3.67 -13.37 27.25
N VAL A 39 4.97 -13.54 26.98
CA VAL A 39 5.48 -14.77 26.35
C VAL A 39 5.03 -16.02 27.13
N GLU A 40 5.18 -16.04 28.46
CA GLU A 40 4.78 -17.19 29.29
C GLU A 40 3.27 -17.50 29.20
N ILE A 41 2.44 -16.45 29.22
CA ILE A 41 0.98 -16.58 29.08
C ILE A 41 0.64 -17.17 27.71
N TYR A 42 1.19 -16.61 26.64
CA TYR A 42 0.92 -17.05 25.27
C TYR A 42 1.44 -18.46 24.99
N GLU A 43 2.58 -18.87 25.56
CA GLU A 43 3.05 -20.26 25.51
C GLU A 43 2.09 -21.22 26.21
N THR A 44 1.56 -20.81 27.35
CA THR A 44 0.58 -21.62 28.09
C THR A 44 -0.72 -21.80 27.28
N VAL A 45 -1.20 -20.73 26.65
CA VAL A 45 -2.38 -20.77 25.78
C VAL A 45 -2.13 -21.68 24.57
N LYS A 46 -0.97 -21.56 23.92
CA LYS A 46 -0.60 -22.43 22.79
C LYS A 46 -0.59 -23.89 23.18
N LYS A 47 0.08 -24.23 24.29
CA LYS A 47 0.11 -25.61 24.80
C LYS A 47 -1.29 -26.16 25.06
N TYR A 48 -2.17 -25.34 25.65
CA TYR A 48 -3.56 -25.74 25.91
C TYR A 48 -4.36 -25.97 24.62
N GLN A 49 -4.17 -25.13 23.59
CA GLN A 49 -4.79 -25.33 22.28
C GLN A 49 -4.29 -26.61 21.61
N ASP A 50 -2.99 -26.89 21.66
CA ASP A 50 -2.39 -28.10 21.09
C ASP A 50 -2.95 -29.36 21.78
N GLU A 51 -3.07 -29.36 23.11
CA GLU A 51 -3.65 -30.47 23.88
C GLU A 51 -5.13 -30.69 23.55
N LEU A 52 -5.90 -29.62 23.38
CA LEU A 52 -7.30 -29.71 22.95
C LEU A 52 -7.44 -30.24 21.54
N ALA A 53 -6.62 -29.75 20.60
CA ALA A 53 -6.60 -30.23 19.22
C ALA A 53 -6.26 -31.71 19.15
N GLN A 54 -5.26 -32.15 19.91
CA GLN A 54 -4.87 -33.55 20.00
C GLN A 54 -5.99 -34.41 20.62
N THR A 55 -6.63 -33.94 21.70
CA THR A 55 -7.75 -34.65 22.32
C THR A 55 -8.94 -34.80 21.35
N ALA A 56 -9.26 -33.74 20.59
CA ALA A 56 -10.31 -33.78 19.59
C ALA A 56 -9.99 -34.77 18.45
N LYS A 57 -8.72 -34.79 18.01
CA LYS A 57 -8.22 -35.71 16.99
C LYS A 57 -8.26 -37.18 17.47
N ASP A 58 -7.93 -37.43 18.73
CA ASP A 58 -7.94 -38.79 19.30
C ASP A 58 -9.38 -39.27 19.58
N ALA A 59 -10.30 -38.37 19.93
CA ALA A 59 -11.70 -38.70 20.19
C ALA A 59 -12.50 -39.00 18.91
N ASP A 60 -12.32 -38.21 17.86
CA ASP A 60 -12.98 -38.40 16.56
C ASP A 60 -12.09 -37.92 15.40
N PRO A 61 -11.14 -38.75 14.94
CA PRO A 61 -10.18 -38.37 13.91
C PRO A 61 -10.84 -37.98 12.59
N LYS A 62 -11.96 -38.63 12.24
CA LYS A 62 -12.64 -38.41 10.97
C LYS A 62 -13.32 -37.05 10.95
N LYS A 63 -14.05 -36.72 12.02
CA LYS A 63 -14.71 -35.42 12.13
C LYS A 63 -13.70 -34.28 12.26
N TYR A 64 -12.59 -34.50 12.97
CA TYR A 64 -11.50 -33.52 13.03
C TYR A 64 -10.95 -33.21 11.63
N ALA A 65 -10.63 -34.24 10.84
CA ALA A 65 -10.14 -34.06 9.47
C ALA A 65 -11.16 -33.36 8.55
N GLU A 66 -12.47 -33.63 8.73
CA GLU A 66 -13.53 -32.93 7.99
C GLU A 66 -13.60 -31.44 8.34
N ILE A 67 -13.43 -31.08 9.62
CA ILE A 67 -13.42 -29.69 10.08
C ILE A 67 -12.15 -28.97 9.58
N GLU A 68 -11.00 -29.61 9.69
CA GLU A 68 -9.71 -29.09 9.21
C GLU A 68 -9.75 -28.81 7.71
N ALA A 69 -10.19 -29.79 6.91
CA ALA A 69 -10.32 -29.63 5.46
C ALA A 69 -11.35 -28.57 5.06
N LYS A 70 -12.43 -28.41 5.83
CA LYS A 70 -13.40 -27.32 5.61
C LYS A 70 -12.76 -25.96 5.90
N TYR A 71 -12.07 -25.84 7.02
CA TYR A 71 -11.39 -24.60 7.40
C TYR A 71 -10.33 -24.18 6.38
N GLU A 72 -9.50 -25.11 5.89
CA GLU A 72 -8.53 -24.83 4.82
C GLU A 72 -9.20 -24.37 3.52
N ARG A 73 -10.32 -24.99 3.14
CA ARG A 73 -11.08 -24.58 1.95
C ARG A 73 -11.70 -23.19 2.11
N ASP A 74 -12.30 -22.91 3.26
CA ASP A 74 -12.92 -21.63 3.55
C ASP A 74 -11.85 -20.51 3.57
N LEU A 75 -10.64 -20.80 4.10
CA LEU A 75 -9.49 -19.90 4.03
C LEU A 75 -9.02 -19.66 2.60
N ALA A 76 -8.83 -20.71 1.80
CA ALA A 76 -8.38 -20.57 0.41
C ALA A 76 -9.38 -19.75 -0.42
N LYS A 77 -10.67 -19.94 -0.18
CA LYS A 77 -11.72 -19.14 -0.82
C LYS A 77 -11.68 -17.68 -0.40
N LEU A 78 -11.47 -17.41 0.90
CA LEU A 78 -11.36 -16.04 1.39
C LEU A 78 -10.16 -15.31 0.78
N ASP A 79 -9.03 -16.01 0.62
CA ASP A 79 -7.81 -15.48 0.00
C ASP A 79 -8.02 -15.19 -1.51
N GLU A 80 -8.72 -16.08 -2.22
CA GLU A 80 -9.13 -15.89 -3.62
C GLU A 80 -10.06 -14.68 -3.76
N ASP A 81 -11.14 -14.61 -2.97
CA ASP A 81 -12.11 -13.50 -2.99
C ASP A 81 -11.40 -12.16 -2.70
N TYR A 82 -10.50 -12.12 -1.71
CA TYR A 82 -9.75 -10.92 -1.36
C TYR A 82 -8.75 -10.50 -2.46
N SER A 83 -8.08 -11.46 -3.10
CA SER A 83 -7.16 -11.19 -4.21
C SER A 83 -7.89 -10.60 -5.41
N MET A 84 -9.06 -11.15 -5.75
CA MET A 84 -9.91 -10.62 -6.83
C MET A 84 -10.38 -9.19 -6.55
N ASP A 85 -10.80 -8.91 -5.32
CA ASP A 85 -11.23 -7.57 -4.91
C ASP A 85 -10.06 -6.56 -5.00
N LEU A 86 -8.85 -6.96 -4.60
CA LEU A 86 -7.65 -6.14 -4.72
C LEU A 86 -7.29 -5.84 -6.18
N GLU A 87 -7.31 -6.85 -7.06
CA GLU A 87 -7.04 -6.68 -8.48
C GLU A 87 -8.03 -5.70 -9.13
N ALA A 88 -9.33 -5.86 -8.85
CA ALA A 88 -10.36 -4.96 -9.37
C ALA A 88 -10.18 -3.51 -8.88
N LEU A 89 -9.77 -3.34 -7.62
CA LEU A 89 -9.52 -2.01 -7.05
C LEU A 89 -8.27 -1.36 -7.65
N GLN A 90 -7.23 -2.15 -7.92
CA GLN A 90 -6.03 -1.69 -8.60
C GLN A 90 -6.32 -1.27 -10.03
N GLU A 91 -7.02 -2.09 -10.81
CA GLU A 91 -7.36 -1.79 -12.20
C GLU A 91 -8.21 -0.51 -12.32
N LYS A 92 -9.15 -0.31 -11.38
CA LYS A 92 -9.93 0.94 -11.31
C LYS A 92 -9.04 2.16 -11.04
N LYS A 93 -8.09 2.06 -10.10
CA LYS A 93 -7.18 3.17 -9.79
C LYS A 93 -6.24 3.49 -10.93
N ASP A 94 -5.73 2.47 -11.62
CA ASP A 94 -4.84 2.65 -12.78
C ASP A 94 -5.59 3.39 -13.89
N HIS A 95 -6.84 3.00 -14.18
CA HIS A 95 -7.67 3.71 -15.16
C HIS A 95 -7.96 5.17 -14.76
N GLU A 96 -8.23 5.44 -13.46
CA GLU A 96 -8.43 6.81 -12.98
C GLU A 96 -7.15 7.66 -13.13
N MET A 97 -5.99 7.08 -12.83
CA MET A 97 -4.68 7.71 -13.00
C MET A 97 -4.38 8.03 -14.47
N ASP A 98 -4.58 7.08 -15.38
CA ASP A 98 -4.38 7.27 -16.82
C ASP A 98 -5.22 8.44 -17.37
N LEU A 99 -6.47 8.55 -16.89
CA LEU A 99 -7.37 9.63 -17.29
C LEU A 99 -6.87 11.00 -16.81
N ILE A 100 -6.35 11.07 -15.58
CA ILE A 100 -5.76 12.30 -15.02
C ILE A 100 -4.47 12.67 -15.76
N GLU A 101 -3.61 11.70 -16.07
CA GLU A 101 -2.37 11.91 -16.81
C GLU A 101 -2.64 12.47 -18.21
N GLU A 102 -3.59 11.88 -18.93
CA GLU A 102 -3.94 12.32 -20.28
C GLU A 102 -4.56 13.73 -20.28
N GLN A 103 -5.44 14.03 -19.31
CA GLN A 103 -5.97 15.40 -19.15
C GLN A 103 -4.86 16.42 -18.83
N THR A 104 -3.91 16.03 -17.99
CA THR A 104 -2.78 16.88 -17.60
C THR A 104 -1.85 17.12 -18.77
N ARG A 105 -1.53 16.07 -19.54
CA ARG A 105 -0.72 16.16 -20.77
C ARG A 105 -1.33 17.13 -21.77
N ARG A 106 -2.64 17.05 -22.01
CA ARG A 106 -3.34 17.99 -22.91
C ARG A 106 -3.27 19.43 -22.42
N ARG A 107 -3.58 19.67 -21.15
CA ARG A 107 -3.50 21.01 -20.55
C ARG A 107 -2.10 21.61 -20.67
N LEU A 108 -1.06 20.80 -20.41
CA LEU A 108 0.32 21.24 -20.53
C LEU A 108 0.66 21.58 -21.98
N GLY A 109 0.24 20.74 -22.94
CA GLY A 109 0.42 21.00 -24.37
C GLY A 109 -0.21 22.31 -24.82
N ASP A 110 -1.47 22.57 -24.41
CA ASP A 110 -2.16 23.82 -24.73
C ASP A 110 -1.46 25.05 -24.14
N LEU A 111 -0.93 24.92 -22.92
CA LEU A 111 -0.23 26.00 -22.23
C LEU A 111 1.11 26.32 -22.88
N LEU A 112 1.87 25.29 -23.26
CA LEU A 112 3.13 25.44 -24.00
C LEU A 112 2.89 26.04 -25.39
N TYR A 113 1.83 25.62 -26.08
CA TYR A 113 1.47 26.19 -27.37
C TYR A 113 1.14 27.69 -27.26
N LYS A 114 0.33 28.09 -26.27
CA LYS A 114 0.03 29.51 -26.02
C LYS A 114 1.28 30.31 -25.73
N GLN A 115 2.17 29.80 -24.88
CA GLN A 115 3.46 30.43 -24.61
C GLN A 115 4.29 30.62 -25.89
N GLN A 116 4.34 29.62 -26.76
CA GLN A 116 5.09 29.70 -28.00
C GLN A 116 4.53 30.78 -28.94
N VAL A 117 3.20 30.90 -29.03
CA VAL A 117 2.55 31.97 -29.80
C VAL A 117 2.92 33.34 -29.22
N GLU A 118 2.76 33.53 -27.90
CA GLU A 118 3.10 34.79 -27.22
C GLU A 118 4.57 35.19 -27.42
N TYR A 119 5.51 34.25 -27.33
CA TYR A 119 6.93 34.52 -27.59
C TYR A 119 7.18 34.97 -29.04
N THR A 120 6.47 34.37 -29.99
CA THR A 120 6.61 34.71 -31.42
C THR A 120 6.09 36.12 -31.68
N GLU A 121 4.92 36.45 -31.11
CA GLU A 121 4.35 37.80 -31.21
C GLU A 121 5.28 38.86 -30.59
N LEU A 122 5.86 38.56 -29.41
CA LEU A 122 6.81 39.44 -28.74
C LEU A 122 8.07 39.68 -29.60
N ASP A 123 8.60 38.63 -30.24
CA ASP A 123 9.78 38.73 -31.11
C ASP A 123 9.48 39.58 -32.36
N ASP A 124 8.30 39.43 -32.96
CA ASP A 124 7.85 40.25 -34.09
C ASP A 124 7.70 41.72 -33.71
N GLU A 125 7.14 42.02 -32.54
CA GLU A 125 7.10 43.39 -31.99
C GLU A 125 8.51 43.98 -31.79
N HIS A 126 9.42 43.19 -31.21
CA HIS A 126 10.80 43.59 -31.00
C HIS A 126 11.51 43.92 -32.32
N LYS A 127 11.38 43.05 -33.33
CA LYS A 127 11.94 43.29 -34.68
C LYS A 127 11.39 44.57 -35.29
N LYS A 128 10.08 44.82 -35.15
CA LYS A 128 9.44 46.03 -35.66
C LYS A 128 9.99 47.29 -35.00
N ILE A 129 10.08 47.30 -33.66
CA ILE A 129 10.65 48.42 -32.89
C ILE A 129 12.10 48.67 -33.29
N TYR A 130 12.91 47.61 -33.34
CA TYR A 130 14.31 47.70 -33.74
C TYR A 130 14.46 48.31 -35.13
N SER A 131 13.72 47.79 -36.13
CA SER A 131 13.78 48.33 -37.50
C SER A 131 13.40 49.82 -37.58
N THR A 132 12.43 50.25 -36.76
CA THR A 132 11.96 51.64 -36.71
C THR A 132 13.05 52.54 -36.12
N LEU A 133 13.65 52.13 -35.00
CA LEU A 133 14.73 52.86 -34.36
C LEU A 133 15.98 52.95 -35.24
N THR A 134 16.40 51.84 -35.85
CA THR A 134 17.54 51.82 -36.76
C THR A 134 17.31 52.72 -37.98
N SER A 135 16.10 52.69 -38.55
CA SER A 135 15.73 53.56 -39.67
C SER A 135 15.69 55.04 -39.29
N ALA A 136 15.25 55.37 -38.08
CA ALA A 136 15.26 56.75 -37.58
C ALA A 136 16.69 57.26 -37.38
N LEU A 137 17.57 56.43 -36.79
CA LEU A 137 18.99 56.73 -36.58
C LEU A 137 19.75 56.96 -37.89
N THR A 138 19.52 56.11 -38.90
CA THR A 138 20.16 56.25 -40.22
C THR A 138 19.65 57.44 -41.03
N LYS A 139 18.42 57.92 -40.78
CA LYS A 139 17.88 59.15 -41.41
C LYS A 139 18.31 60.44 -40.72
N SER A 140 18.79 60.36 -39.47
CA SER A 140 19.28 61.50 -38.70
C SER A 140 20.79 61.76 -38.85
N GLN A 141 21.49 60.94 -39.64
CA GLN A 141 22.88 61.12 -40.07
C GLN A 141 22.92 61.68 -41.49
#